data_AF-A0A3D1ZPX1-F1
#
_entry.id   AF-A0A3D1ZPX1-F1
#
_cell.length_a   1.000
_cell.length_b   1.000
_cell.length_c   1.000
_cell.angle_alpha   90.00
_cell.angle_beta   90.00
_cell.angle_gamma   90.00
#
_symmetry.space_group_name_H-M   'P 1'
#
loop_
_entity.id
_entity.type
_entity.pdbx_description
1 polymer ?
#
loop_
_entity_poly.entity_id
_entity_poly.type
_entity_poly.pdbx_seq_one_letter_code
_entity_poly.pdbx_strand_id
1 'polypeptide(L)' 'MDFIGSHILSIDQFERADIDHIFSVARMMEPYAHRHQVTKVLDGAILGNMFFE' A
#
# COMPACT_ATOMS: atom_id res chain seq x y z
N MET A 1 9.73 8.02 4.91
CA MET A 1 8.75 7.45 5.86
C MET A 1 9.12 6.00 6.17
N ASP A 2 9.08 5.60 7.45
CA ASP A 2 8.99 4.18 7.81
C ASP A 2 7.51 3.77 7.77
N PHE A 3 7.14 2.89 6.85
CA PHE A 3 5.75 2.53 6.57
C PHE A 3 5.17 1.55 7.59
N ILE A 4 6.02 0.77 8.27
CA ILE A 4 5.55 -0.30 9.16
C ILE A 4 5.02 0.32 10.47
N GLY A 5 3.74 0.04 10.77
CA GLY A 5 3.09 0.53 12.00
C GLY A 5 2.70 2.01 11.96
N SER A 6 2.91 2.71 10.84
CA SER A 6 2.59 4.12 10.69
C SER A 6 1.17 4.34 10.17
N HIS A 7 0.52 5.40 10.65
CA HIS A 7 -0.77 5.87 10.10
C HIS A 7 -0.54 6.88 8.98
N ILE A 8 -1.25 6.73 7.87
CA ILE A 8 -1.23 7.66 6.73
C ILE A 8 -2.44 8.59 6.89
N LEU A 9 -2.21 9.84 7.30
CA LEU A 9 -3.23 10.83 7.64
C LEU A 9 -3.15 12.09 6.76
N SER A 10 -1.96 12.48 6.31
CA SER A 10 -1.73 13.62 5.41
C SER A 10 -0.63 13.32 4.40
N ILE A 11 -0.67 14.03 3.26
CA ILE A 11 0.40 14.00 2.25
C ILE A 11 1.72 14.58 2.78
N ASP A 12 1.67 15.48 3.76
CA ASP A 12 2.85 16.13 4.33
C ASP A 12 3.77 15.15 5.08
N GLN A 13 3.28 13.92 5.36
CA GLN A 13 4.09 12.85 5.96
C GLN A 13 5.06 12.20 4.97
N PHE A 14 4.94 12.48 3.67
CA PHE A 14 5.73 11.86 2.62
C PHE A 14 6.80 12.80 2.08
N GLU A 15 8.01 12.26 1.92
CA GLU A 15 9.03 12.89 1.10
C GLU A 15 8.96 12.36 -0.34
N ARG A 16 9.64 13.05 -1.27
CA ARG A 16 9.65 12.64 -2.68
C ARG A 16 10.15 11.20 -2.87
N ALA A 17 11.16 10.79 -2.12
CA ALA A 17 11.71 9.44 -2.19
C ALA A 17 10.68 8.37 -1.77
N ASP A 18 9.81 8.68 -0.80
CA ASP A 18 8.75 7.78 -0.35
C ASP A 18 7.72 7.55 -1.45
N ILE A 19 7.34 8.64 -2.13
CA ILE A 19 6.40 8.60 -3.25
C ILE A 19 6.97 7.77 -4.40
N ASP A 20 8.24 8.00 -4.76
CA ASP A 20 8.91 7.23 -5.81
C ASP A 20 8.98 5.73 -5.45
N HIS A 21 9.21 5.41 -4.16
CA HIS A 21 9.19 4.02 -3.67
C HIS A 21 7.79 3.39 -3.79
N ILE A 22 6.73 4.07 -3.38
CA ILE A 22 5.35 3.59 -3.51
C ILE A 22 5.03 3.28 -4.98
N PHE A 23 5.37 4.17 -5.91
CA PHE A 23 5.13 3.94 -7.34
C PHE A 23 5.96 2.79 -7.91
N SER A 24 7.20 2.61 -7.45
CA SER A 24 8.02 1.45 -7.79
C SER A 24 7.34 0.15 -7.37
N VAL A 25 6.85 0.09 -6.12
CA VAL A 25 6.12 -1.08 -5.60
C VAL A 25 4.83 -1.31 -6.39
N ALA A 26 4.03 -0.26 -6.62
CA ALA A 26 2.79 -0.35 -7.38
C ALA A 26 3.01 -0.93 -8.78
N ARG A 27 4.08 -0.54 -9.48
CA ARG A 27 4.44 -1.12 -10.78
C ARG A 27 4.76 -2.62 -10.68
N MET A 28 5.48 -3.03 -9.65
CA MET A 28 5.75 -4.46 -9.41
C MET A 28 4.47 -5.26 -9.09
N MET A 29 3.41 -4.60 -8.62
CA MET A 29 2.14 -5.26 -8.30
C MET A 29 1.22 -5.48 -9.52
N GLU A 30 1.56 -4.93 -10.68
CA GLU A 30 0.81 -5.03 -11.94
C GLU A 30 0.42 -6.47 -12.33
N PRO A 31 1.29 -7.50 -12.22
CA PRO A 31 0.92 -8.89 -12.55
C PRO A 31 -0.19 -9.46 -11.66
N TYR A 32 -0.28 -9.04 -10.39
CA TYR A 32 -1.35 -9.46 -9.49
C TYR A 32 -2.66 -8.75 -9.83
N ALA A 33 -2.60 -7.47 -10.18
CA ALA A 33 -3.76 -6.71 -10.64
C ALA A 33 -4.37 -7.31 -11.92
N HIS A 34 -3.52 -7.75 -12.86
CA HIS A 34 -3.94 -8.43 -14.08
C HIS A 34 -4.22 -9.93 -13.91
N ARG A 35 -4.19 -10.46 -12.68
CA ARG A 35 -4.45 -11.88 -12.36
C ARG A 35 -3.51 -12.87 -13.07
N HIS A 36 -2.32 -12.43 -13.47
CA HIS A 36 -1.27 -13.31 -13.98
C HIS A 36 -0.59 -14.09 -12.84
N GLN A 37 -0.68 -13.59 -11.60
CA GLN A 37 -0.12 -14.22 -10.40
C GLN A 37 -1.07 -14.05 -9.21
N VAL A 38 -0.95 -14.96 -8.23
CA VAL A 38 -1.70 -14.92 -6.96
C VAL A 38 -0.74 -14.57 -5.82
N THR A 39 -1.19 -13.77 -4.86
CA THR A 39 -0.43 -13.42 -3.65
C THR A 39 -1.25 -13.67 -2.38
N LYS A 40 -0.55 -13.96 -1.28
CA LYS A 40 -1.09 -14.31 0.04
C LYS A 40 -0.39 -13.54 1.17
N VAL A 41 0.30 -12.45 0.84
CA VAL A 41 1.14 -11.69 1.78
C VAL A 41 0.37 -11.04 2.94
N LEU A 42 -0.96 -10.94 2.82
CA LEU A 42 -1.86 -10.44 3.87
C LEU A 42 -2.74 -11.54 4.48
N ASP A 43 -2.40 -12.83 4.27
CA ASP A 43 -3.16 -13.93 4.87
C ASP A 43 -3.18 -13.78 6.41
N GLY A 44 -4.39 -13.71 6.97
CA GLY A 44 -4.61 -13.51 8.41
C GLY A 44 -4.72 -12.03 8.84
N ALA A 45 -4.45 -11.06 7.96
CA ALA A 45 -4.71 -9.66 8.24
C ALA A 45 -6.22 -9.37 8.16
N ILE A 46 -6.73 -8.52 9.06
CA ILE A 46 -8.12 -8.06 9.08
C ILE A 46 -8.14 -6.57 8.79
N LEU A 47 -8.84 -6.18 7.72
CA LEU A 47 -9.06 -4.78 7.38
C LEU A 47 -10.46 -4.35 7.83
N GLY A 48 -10.52 -3.50 8.86
CA GLY A 48 -11.75 -2.81 9.23
C GLY A 48 -11.94 -1.58 8.35
N ASN A 49 -13.06 -1.49 7.65
CA ASN A 49 -13.38 -0.34 6.81
C ASN A 49 -14.58 0.41 7.40
N MET A 50 -14.41 1.71 7.65
CA MET A 50 -15.44 2.56 8.23
C MET A 50 -15.66 3.76 7.32
N PHE A 51 -16.85 3.82 6.70
CA PHE A 51 -17.32 4.96 5.91
C PHE A 51 -18.46 5.64 6.64
N PHE A 52 -18.36 6.96 6.83
CA PHE A 52 -19.34 7.75 7.59
C PHE A 52 -20.00 8.85 6.75
N GLU A 53 -19.70 8.91 5.45
CA GLU A 53 -20.20 9.87 4.46
C GLU A 53 -20.47 9.19 3.12
#